data_AF-A0A2E4CSE8-F1
#
_entry.id   AF-A0A2E4CSE8-F1
#
_cell.length_a   1.000
_cell.length_b   1.000
_cell.length_c   1.000
_cell.angle_alpha   90.00
_cell.angle_beta   90.00
_cell.angle_gamma   90.00
#
_symmetry.space_group_name_H-M   'P 1'
#
loop_
_entity.id
_entity.type
_entity.pdbx_description
1 polymer ?
#
loop_
_entity_poly.entity_id
_entity_poly.type
_entity_poly.pdbx_seq_one_letter_code
_entity_poly.pdbx_strand_id
1 'polypeptide(L)'
;MTRRIVLLPGDGIGPEVAQGARAVLEAVAPAYGLSLEFASYAIGGCAIDAHGDPFPEATAKACADADAVFLGAVGGPKWDGGGPRPEAGLLGLRKALGAFANLRPITLFSGLEHLSPLKADRVTGTDMLIVRELTGGIYFGDKVEGDETATDLCSYTAEEVERIARIAFDAARGRSGRVTSVDKANVLATSRLWRKTVIALREAEYPDIALDHV
;
A
#
# COMPACT_ATOMS: atom_id res chain seq x y z
N MET A 1 5.17 7.74 -26.06
CA MET A 1 5.37 6.30 -25.72
C MET A 1 4.10 5.80 -25.08
N THR A 2 3.63 4.60 -25.44
CA THR A 2 2.45 3.98 -24.83
C THR A 2 2.82 3.43 -23.46
N ARG A 3 1.98 3.68 -22.45
CA ARG A 3 2.13 3.14 -21.09
C ARG A 3 1.21 1.94 -20.91
N ARG A 4 1.76 0.83 -20.46
CA ARG A 4 1.01 -0.40 -20.20
C ARG A 4 0.55 -0.45 -18.75
N ILE A 5 -0.76 -0.50 -18.56
CA ILE A 5 -1.40 -0.62 -17.25
C ILE A 5 -2.05 -2.00 -17.15
N VAL A 6 -1.61 -2.80 -16.19
CA VAL A 6 -2.29 -4.04 -15.85
C VAL A 6 -3.46 -3.74 -14.92
N LEU A 7 -4.66 -4.13 -15.34
CA LEU A 7 -5.86 -4.08 -14.51
C LEU A 7 -6.02 -5.44 -13.81
N LEU A 8 -6.17 -5.40 -12.49
CA LEU A 8 -6.47 -6.54 -11.64
C LEU A 8 -7.82 -6.28 -10.97
N PRO A 9 -8.95 -6.61 -11.63
CA PRO A 9 -10.26 -6.20 -11.14
C PRO A 9 -10.66 -6.93 -9.85
N GLY A 10 -10.30 -8.22 -9.75
CA GLY A 10 -10.51 -9.04 -8.57
C GLY A 10 -11.98 -9.38 -8.31
N ASP A 11 -12.41 -9.29 -7.04
CA ASP A 11 -13.65 -9.84 -6.52
C ASP A 11 -14.65 -8.77 -6.07
N GLY A 12 -15.91 -9.18 -5.89
CA GLY A 12 -16.97 -8.32 -5.37
C GLY A 12 -17.20 -7.08 -6.26
N ILE A 13 -17.12 -5.89 -5.66
CA ILE A 13 -17.25 -4.61 -6.38
C ILE A 13 -16.03 -4.26 -7.24
N GLY A 14 -14.93 -5.01 -7.10
CA GLY A 14 -13.65 -4.75 -7.76
C GLY A 14 -13.76 -4.55 -9.29
N PRO A 15 -14.44 -5.44 -10.03
CA PRO A 15 -14.69 -5.27 -11.46
C PRO A 15 -15.39 -3.96 -11.84
N GLU A 16 -16.42 -3.57 -11.08
CA GLU A 16 -17.20 -2.35 -11.35
C GLU A 16 -16.36 -1.10 -11.16
N VAL A 17 -15.62 -1.01 -10.05
CA VAL A 17 -14.77 0.17 -9.76
C VAL A 17 -13.56 0.26 -10.68
N ALA A 18 -12.97 -0.89 -11.06
CA ALA A 18 -11.86 -0.93 -12.00
C ALA A 18 -12.28 -0.47 -13.40
N GLN A 19 -13.50 -0.85 -13.84
CA GLN A 19 -14.06 -0.36 -15.09
C GLN A 19 -14.30 1.15 -15.06
N GLY A 20 -14.84 1.67 -13.95
CA GLY A 20 -15.02 3.12 -13.77
C GLY A 20 -13.69 3.89 -13.83
N ALA A 21 -12.66 3.39 -13.16
CA ALA A 21 -11.32 4.00 -13.19
C ALA A 21 -10.71 3.99 -14.59
N ARG A 22 -10.81 2.86 -15.30
CA ARG A 22 -10.36 2.75 -16.70
C ARG A 22 -11.05 3.78 -17.59
N ALA A 23 -12.38 3.91 -17.49
CA ALA A 23 -13.13 4.84 -18.32
C ALA A 23 -12.69 6.30 -18.10
N VAL A 24 -12.44 6.70 -16.84
CA VAL A 24 -11.90 8.03 -16.53
C VAL A 24 -10.50 8.21 -17.12
N LEU A 25 -9.61 7.22 -16.94
CA LEU A 25 -8.24 7.28 -17.46
C LEU A 25 -8.19 7.40 -19.00
N GLU A 26 -9.01 6.61 -19.70
CA GLU A 26 -9.13 6.67 -21.16
C GLU A 26 -9.67 8.03 -21.64
N ALA A 27 -10.62 8.62 -20.90
CA ALA A 27 -11.19 9.92 -21.24
C ALA A 27 -10.20 11.08 -21.05
N VAL A 28 -9.35 11.02 -20.01
CA VAL A 28 -8.40 12.11 -19.71
C VAL A 28 -7.07 11.98 -20.47
N ALA A 29 -6.65 10.76 -20.83
CA ALA A 29 -5.33 10.52 -21.43
C ALA A 29 -5.00 11.41 -22.65
N PRO A 30 -5.91 11.63 -23.62
CA PRO A 30 -5.63 12.48 -24.78
C PRO A 30 -5.29 13.93 -24.41
N ALA A 31 -5.93 14.48 -23.37
CA ALA A 31 -5.71 15.85 -22.92
C ALA A 31 -4.29 16.08 -22.38
N TYR A 32 -3.63 15.00 -21.93
CA TYR A 32 -2.25 15.02 -21.43
C TYR A 32 -1.24 14.42 -22.42
N GLY A 33 -1.67 14.11 -23.66
CA GLY A 33 -0.81 13.45 -24.65
C GLY A 33 -0.34 12.06 -24.22
N LEU A 34 -1.09 11.39 -23.34
CA LEU A 34 -0.81 10.04 -22.87
C LEU A 34 -1.47 9.01 -23.79
N SER A 35 -0.73 7.95 -24.12
CA SER A 35 -1.25 6.75 -24.77
C SER A 35 -1.24 5.63 -23.75
N LEU A 36 -2.41 5.05 -23.45
CA LEU A 36 -2.57 4.01 -22.44
C LEU A 36 -3.00 2.70 -23.11
N GLU A 37 -2.35 1.60 -22.73
CA GLU A 37 -2.72 0.23 -23.07
C GLU A 37 -3.14 -0.49 -21.79
N PHE A 38 -4.32 -1.12 -21.81
CA PHE A 38 -4.84 -1.86 -20.65
C PHE A 38 -4.91 -3.35 -20.95
N ALA A 39 -4.40 -4.17 -20.03
CA ALA A 39 -4.57 -5.62 -20.07
C ALA A 39 -5.11 -6.11 -18.72
N SER A 40 -6.16 -6.92 -18.74
CA SER A 40 -6.81 -7.41 -17.51
C SER A 40 -6.35 -8.83 -17.16
N TYR A 41 -6.04 -9.06 -15.88
CA TYR A 41 -5.62 -10.35 -15.36
C TYR A 41 -6.35 -10.70 -14.07
N ALA A 42 -6.45 -12.01 -13.78
CA ALA A 42 -7.12 -12.51 -12.59
C ALA A 42 -6.23 -12.36 -11.34
N ILE A 43 -6.86 -11.96 -10.22
CA ILE A 43 -6.26 -11.97 -8.87
C ILE A 43 -7.36 -12.26 -7.85
N GLY A 44 -6.99 -12.83 -6.70
CA GLY A 44 -7.91 -13.07 -5.59
C GLY A 44 -8.80 -14.30 -5.82
N GLY A 45 -10.04 -14.22 -5.36
CA GLY A 45 -11.02 -15.29 -5.42
C GLY A 45 -11.32 -15.78 -6.84
N CYS A 46 -11.50 -14.87 -7.79
CA CYS A 46 -11.73 -15.22 -9.19
C CYS A 46 -10.53 -15.98 -9.81
N ALA A 47 -9.31 -15.69 -9.35
CA ALA A 47 -8.12 -16.43 -9.77
C ALA A 47 -8.04 -17.81 -9.11
N ILE A 48 -8.42 -17.92 -7.83
CA ILE A 48 -8.56 -19.22 -7.15
C ILE A 48 -9.54 -20.11 -7.91
N ASP A 49 -10.70 -19.58 -8.28
CA ASP A 49 -11.74 -20.34 -9.00
C ASP A 49 -11.27 -20.83 -10.37
N ALA A 50 -10.49 -20.02 -11.09
CA ALA A 50 -10.05 -20.32 -12.45
C ALA A 50 -8.73 -21.12 -12.52
N HIS A 51 -7.84 -20.95 -11.54
CA HIS A 51 -6.45 -21.41 -11.59
C HIS A 51 -5.99 -22.14 -10.33
N GLY A 52 -6.79 -22.16 -9.26
CA GLY A 52 -6.40 -22.71 -7.96
C GLY A 52 -5.40 -21.86 -7.17
N ASP A 53 -5.07 -20.66 -7.66
CA ASP A 53 -4.05 -19.77 -7.10
C ASP A 53 -4.60 -18.32 -7.07
N PRO A 54 -4.56 -17.61 -5.92
CA PRO A 54 -4.99 -16.22 -5.84
C PRO A 54 -4.08 -15.23 -6.60
N PHE A 55 -2.86 -15.62 -6.99
CA PHE A 55 -1.97 -14.79 -7.79
C PHE A 55 -1.16 -15.63 -8.79
N PRO A 56 -1.80 -16.07 -9.90
CA PRO A 56 -1.19 -16.98 -10.87
C PRO A 56 0.07 -16.41 -11.51
N GLU A 57 0.99 -17.29 -11.92
CA GLU A 57 2.26 -16.91 -12.56
C GLU A 57 2.08 -15.97 -13.77
N ALA A 58 1.05 -16.21 -14.59
CA ALA A 58 0.73 -15.35 -15.73
C ALA A 58 0.41 -13.91 -15.30
N THR A 59 -0.32 -13.73 -14.20
CA THR A 59 -0.62 -12.42 -13.61
C THR A 59 0.65 -11.77 -13.06
N ALA A 60 1.48 -12.54 -12.35
CA ALA A 60 2.74 -12.04 -11.80
C ALA A 60 3.69 -11.52 -12.89
N LYS A 61 3.86 -12.28 -13.98
CA LYS A 61 4.67 -11.87 -15.13
C LYS A 61 4.12 -10.61 -15.79
N ALA A 62 2.81 -10.56 -16.02
CA ALA A 62 2.18 -9.37 -16.62
C ALA A 62 2.40 -8.11 -15.77
N CYS A 63 2.30 -8.22 -14.44
CA CYS A 63 2.53 -7.10 -13.53
C CYS A 63 3.98 -6.64 -13.53
N ALA A 64 4.95 -7.57 -13.62
CA ALA A 64 6.37 -7.24 -13.70
C ALA A 64 6.75 -6.53 -15.01
N ASP A 65 6.07 -6.85 -16.11
CA ASP A 65 6.29 -6.27 -17.44
C ASP A 65 5.49 -4.97 -17.68
N ALA A 66 4.73 -4.49 -16.69
CA ALA A 66 3.86 -3.31 -16.81
C ALA A 66 4.50 -2.03 -16.27
N ASP A 67 4.07 -0.87 -16.77
CA ASP A 67 4.47 0.44 -16.20
C ASP A 67 3.72 0.71 -14.87
N ALA A 68 2.50 0.19 -14.73
CA ALA A 68 1.69 0.34 -13.53
C ALA A 68 0.66 -0.80 -13.39
N VAL A 69 0.21 -1.03 -12.16
CA VAL A 69 -0.87 -1.96 -11.83
C VAL A 69 -2.00 -1.21 -11.15
N PHE A 70 -3.22 -1.37 -11.67
CA PHE A 70 -4.44 -0.91 -11.03
C PHE A 70 -5.18 -2.11 -10.44
N LEU A 71 -5.32 -2.11 -9.11
CA LEU A 71 -6.04 -3.16 -8.38
C LEU A 71 -7.43 -2.66 -7.99
N GLY A 72 -8.46 -3.48 -8.22
CA GLY A 72 -9.80 -3.31 -7.67
C GLY A 72 -9.86 -3.76 -6.21
N ALA A 73 -10.58 -4.85 -5.94
CA ALA A 73 -10.71 -5.44 -4.61
C ALA A 73 -10.51 -6.95 -4.69
N VAL A 74 -10.11 -7.59 -3.58
CA VAL A 74 -10.04 -9.05 -3.47
C VAL A 74 -10.73 -9.49 -2.18
N GLY A 75 -11.27 -10.69 -2.17
CA GLY A 75 -11.92 -11.29 -1.01
C GLY A 75 -13.43 -11.47 -1.16
N GLY A 76 -13.98 -12.30 -0.28
CA GLY A 76 -15.42 -12.54 -0.19
C GLY A 76 -15.75 -13.83 0.58
N PRO A 77 -16.98 -13.98 1.10
CA PRO A 77 -17.35 -15.09 1.98
C PRO A 77 -17.15 -16.48 1.39
N LYS A 78 -17.15 -16.59 0.05
CA LYS A 78 -16.93 -17.84 -0.67
C LYS A 78 -15.57 -18.48 -0.34
N TRP A 79 -14.55 -17.68 -0.07
CA TRP A 79 -13.18 -18.14 0.18
C TRP A 79 -12.78 -18.03 1.66
N ASP A 80 -13.77 -17.87 2.55
CA ASP A 80 -13.53 -17.76 3.99
C ASP A 80 -13.21 -19.10 4.68
N GLY A 81 -13.39 -20.23 3.98
CA GLY A 81 -13.02 -21.55 4.44
C GLY A 81 -11.50 -21.83 4.40
N GLY A 82 -11.14 -23.11 4.57
CA GLY A 82 -9.77 -23.58 4.39
C GLY A 82 -9.34 -23.60 2.93
N GLY A 83 -8.06 -23.33 2.68
CA GLY A 83 -7.46 -23.26 1.34
C GLY A 83 -6.78 -21.92 1.05
N PRO A 84 -6.37 -21.67 -0.20
CA PRO A 84 -5.75 -20.41 -0.59
C PRO A 84 -6.70 -19.23 -0.36
N ARG A 85 -6.19 -18.17 0.26
CA ARG A 85 -6.95 -16.96 0.58
C ARG A 85 -6.76 -15.90 -0.50
N PRO A 86 -7.81 -15.17 -0.93
CA PRO A 86 -7.67 -14.07 -1.88
C PRO A 86 -6.61 -13.02 -1.46
N GLU A 87 -6.53 -12.73 -0.15
CA GLU A 87 -5.57 -11.78 0.42
C GLU A 87 -4.11 -12.21 0.26
N ALA A 88 -3.86 -13.53 0.19
CA ALA A 88 -2.52 -14.05 -0.07
C ALA A 88 -2.01 -13.60 -1.44
N GLY A 89 -2.89 -13.48 -2.44
CA GLY A 89 -2.53 -12.97 -3.75
C GLY A 89 -2.11 -11.49 -3.72
N LEU A 90 -2.76 -10.67 -2.89
CA LEU A 90 -2.37 -9.27 -2.69
C LEU A 90 -1.00 -9.13 -2.02
N LEU A 91 -0.70 -9.98 -1.02
CA LEU A 91 0.63 -10.02 -0.41
C LEU A 91 1.70 -10.50 -1.40
N GLY A 92 1.37 -11.50 -2.22
CA GLY A 92 2.20 -11.99 -3.33
C GLY A 92 2.53 -10.89 -4.34
N LEU A 93 1.52 -10.13 -4.79
CA LEU A 93 1.68 -9.00 -5.70
C LEU A 93 2.64 -7.94 -5.13
N ARG A 94 2.47 -7.55 -3.87
CA ARG A 94 3.33 -6.54 -3.22
C ARG A 94 4.78 -7.00 -3.16
N LYS A 95 5.02 -8.26 -2.82
CA LYS A 95 6.35 -8.85 -2.77
C LYS A 95 6.97 -8.94 -4.17
N ALA A 96 6.21 -9.41 -5.15
CA ALA A 96 6.68 -9.55 -6.53
C ALA A 96 7.10 -8.22 -7.15
N LEU A 97 6.40 -7.13 -6.83
CA LEU A 97 6.71 -5.79 -7.33
C LEU A 97 7.71 -5.01 -6.44
N GLY A 98 8.09 -5.56 -5.28
CA GLY A 98 8.88 -4.81 -4.29
C GLY A 98 8.16 -3.53 -3.82
N ALA A 99 6.83 -3.54 -3.77
CA ALA A 99 6.00 -2.38 -3.46
C ALA A 99 5.99 -2.07 -1.94
N PHE A 100 7.14 -1.66 -1.40
CA PHE A 100 7.37 -1.47 0.03
C PHE A 100 6.68 -0.24 0.62
N ALA A 101 6.40 0.80 -0.18
CA ALA A 101 5.81 2.04 0.29
C ALA A 101 4.31 2.10 -0.01
N ASN A 102 3.49 2.09 1.04
CA ASN A 102 2.07 2.35 0.93
C ASN A 102 1.73 3.78 1.32
N LEU A 103 1.31 4.56 0.33
CA LEU A 103 0.89 5.95 0.50
C LEU A 103 -0.64 6.02 0.65
N ARG A 104 -1.13 6.57 1.76
CA ARG A 104 -2.57 6.74 2.03
C ARG A 104 -2.88 8.21 2.36
N PRO A 105 -3.26 9.01 1.37
CA PRO A 105 -3.70 10.38 1.62
C PRO A 105 -5.03 10.38 2.38
N ILE A 106 -5.15 11.30 3.34
CA ILE A 106 -6.37 11.59 4.08
C ILE A 106 -6.59 13.10 3.96
N THR A 107 -7.51 13.47 3.08
CA THR A 107 -7.81 14.87 2.77
C THR A 107 -9.31 15.11 2.93
N LEU A 108 -9.67 16.17 3.65
CA LEU A 108 -11.05 16.63 3.73
C LEU A 108 -11.29 17.69 2.67
N PHE A 109 -12.22 17.42 1.74
CA PHE A 109 -12.65 18.40 0.76
C PHE A 109 -13.60 19.42 1.39
N SER A 110 -13.38 20.70 1.07
CA SER A 110 -14.23 21.78 1.57
C SER A 110 -15.69 21.56 1.18
N GLY A 111 -16.61 21.75 2.13
CA GLY A 111 -18.04 21.50 1.97
C GLY A 111 -18.47 20.07 2.34
N LEU A 112 -17.54 19.14 2.51
CA LEU A 112 -17.82 17.76 2.92
C LEU A 112 -17.60 17.51 4.42
N GLU A 113 -17.40 18.56 5.23
CA GLU A 113 -17.15 18.44 6.67
C GLU A 113 -18.26 17.67 7.39
N HIS A 114 -19.51 17.84 6.93
CA HIS A 114 -20.70 17.19 7.47
C HIS A 114 -20.77 15.67 7.25
N LEU A 115 -19.95 15.12 6.33
CA LEU A 115 -19.83 13.67 6.12
C LEU A 115 -18.85 13.03 7.09
N SER A 116 -18.04 13.83 7.79
CA SER A 116 -17.14 13.35 8.83
C SER A 116 -17.92 12.99 10.10
N PRO A 117 -17.57 11.89 10.80
CA PRO A 117 -18.15 11.60 12.12
C PRO A 117 -17.62 12.54 13.22
N LEU A 118 -16.58 13.33 12.94
CA LEU A 118 -16.00 14.28 13.89
C LEU A 118 -16.58 15.69 13.67
N LYS A 119 -16.58 16.50 14.73
CA LYS A 119 -17.01 17.90 14.64
C LYS A 119 -16.19 18.65 13.59
N ALA A 120 -16.87 19.50 12.82
CA ALA A 120 -16.27 20.24 11.71
C ALA A 120 -15.02 21.05 12.11
N ASP A 121 -15.04 21.68 13.28
CA ASP A 121 -13.92 22.46 13.84
C ASP A 121 -12.65 21.63 14.11
N ARG A 122 -12.77 20.29 14.18
CA ARG A 122 -11.64 19.36 14.38
C ARG A 122 -11.04 18.82 13.10
N VAL A 123 -11.81 18.81 12.01
CA VAL A 123 -11.41 18.15 10.75
C VAL A 123 -11.19 19.13 9.60
N THR A 124 -11.70 20.36 9.71
CA THR A 124 -11.49 21.40 8.71
C THR A 124 -10.00 21.59 8.44
N GLY A 125 -9.60 21.51 7.17
CA GLY A 125 -8.20 21.63 6.75
C GLY A 125 -7.35 20.37 6.95
N THR A 126 -7.95 19.21 7.26
CA THR A 126 -7.22 17.93 7.31
C THR A 126 -6.59 17.62 5.96
N ASP A 127 -5.26 17.57 5.94
CA ASP A 127 -4.46 17.10 4.82
C ASP A 127 -3.24 16.31 5.33
N MET A 128 -3.40 15.00 5.43
CA MET A 128 -2.39 14.09 5.95
C MET A 128 -2.00 13.05 4.90
N LEU A 129 -0.77 12.56 4.99
CA LEU A 129 -0.30 11.42 4.21
C LEU A 129 0.28 10.38 5.15
N ILE A 130 -0.36 9.22 5.24
CA ILE A 130 0.22 8.07 5.94
C ILE A 130 1.17 7.36 4.98
N VAL A 131 2.42 7.21 5.40
CA VAL A 131 3.45 6.44 4.69
C VAL A 131 3.72 5.18 5.51
N ARG A 132 3.29 4.03 4.99
CA ARG A 132 3.36 2.74 5.68
C ARG A 132 4.32 1.80 4.95
N GLU A 133 5.24 1.20 5.70
CA GLU A 133 6.05 0.07 5.20
C GLU A 133 5.15 -1.16 5.02
N LEU A 134 5.28 -1.82 3.86
CA LEU A 134 4.33 -2.81 3.36
C LEU A 134 4.94 -4.19 3.03
N THR A 135 6.25 -4.38 3.22
CA THR A 135 6.96 -5.60 2.79
C THR A 135 7.81 -6.27 3.87
N GLY A 136 7.90 -5.67 5.07
CA GLY A 136 8.56 -6.24 6.24
C GLY A 136 7.64 -6.34 7.46
N GLY A 137 8.24 -6.39 8.64
CA GLY A 137 7.51 -6.45 9.91
C GLY A 137 6.75 -7.76 10.12
N ILE A 138 5.77 -7.70 11.02
CA ILE A 138 5.03 -8.88 11.52
C ILE A 138 4.26 -9.66 10.43
N TYR A 139 4.01 -9.07 9.26
CA TYR A 139 3.28 -9.75 8.18
C TYR A 139 4.17 -10.75 7.44
N PHE A 140 5.47 -10.48 7.34
CA PHE A 140 6.40 -11.26 6.53
C PHE A 140 7.45 -12.02 7.35
N GLY A 141 7.52 -11.78 8.67
CA GLY A 141 8.33 -12.60 9.57
C GLY A 141 7.73 -13.98 9.81
N ASP A 142 8.56 -14.89 10.30
CA ASP A 142 8.22 -16.29 10.55
C ASP A 142 6.96 -16.44 11.41
N LYS A 143 6.15 -17.43 11.06
CA LYS A 143 4.87 -17.74 11.70
C LYS A 143 4.87 -19.19 12.15
N VAL A 144 4.47 -19.42 13.39
CA VAL A 144 4.22 -20.75 13.93
C VAL A 144 2.81 -20.78 14.45
N GLU A 145 1.98 -21.63 13.86
CA GLU A 145 0.62 -21.88 14.32
C GLU A 145 0.60 -23.19 15.10
N GLY A 146 -0.07 -23.20 16.25
CA GLY A 146 -0.22 -24.37 17.10
C GLY A 146 -1.50 -24.26 17.92
N ASP A 147 -1.98 -25.40 18.42
CA ASP A 147 -3.29 -25.49 19.08
C ASP A 147 -3.35 -24.75 20.43
N GLU A 148 -2.24 -24.75 21.18
CA GLU A 148 -2.14 -24.08 22.49
C GLU A 148 -1.34 -22.77 22.46
N THR A 149 -0.44 -22.63 21.47
CA THR A 149 0.43 -21.45 21.33
C THR A 149 0.67 -21.15 19.86
N ALA A 150 0.77 -19.86 19.54
CA ALA A 150 1.14 -19.37 18.20
C ALA A 150 2.10 -18.18 18.33
N THR A 151 2.94 -17.96 17.33
CA THR A 151 3.90 -16.85 17.30
C THR A 151 3.98 -16.19 15.93
N ASP A 152 4.18 -14.87 15.95
CA ASP A 152 4.47 -14.04 14.77
C ASP A 152 5.73 -13.21 15.03
N LEU A 153 6.77 -13.41 14.23
CA LEU A 153 7.99 -12.62 14.33
C LEU A 153 7.80 -11.25 13.66
N CYS A 154 8.07 -10.18 14.41
CA CYS A 154 8.19 -8.83 13.84
C CYS A 154 9.66 -8.45 13.73
N SER A 155 10.16 -8.35 12.51
CA SER A 155 11.54 -7.97 12.20
C SER A 155 11.61 -6.86 11.15
N TYR A 156 12.65 -6.05 11.25
CA TYR A 156 13.03 -5.05 10.25
C TYR A 156 14.54 -4.97 10.17
N THR A 157 15.07 -4.75 8.97
CA THR A 157 16.45 -4.29 8.77
C THR A 157 16.51 -2.76 8.79
N ALA A 158 17.70 -2.19 9.04
CA ALA A 158 17.88 -0.74 8.94
C ALA A 158 17.58 -0.23 7.51
N GLU A 159 17.95 -0.99 6.48
CA GLU A 159 17.69 -0.65 5.08
C GLU A 159 16.19 -0.54 4.77
N GLU A 160 15.38 -1.47 5.30
CA GLU A 160 13.92 -1.43 5.14
C GLU A 160 13.30 -0.18 5.78
N VAL A 161 13.81 0.23 6.94
CA VAL A 161 13.37 1.47 7.60
C VAL A 161 13.85 2.70 6.84
N GLU A 162 15.09 2.70 6.36
CA GLU A 162 15.68 3.85 5.68
C GLU A 162 14.92 4.16 4.39
N ARG A 163 14.66 3.15 3.54
CA ARG A 163 13.97 3.36 2.25
C ARG A 163 12.55 3.92 2.42
N ILE A 164 11.81 3.50 3.45
CA ILE A 164 10.46 4.03 3.70
C ILE A 164 10.49 5.41 4.33
N ALA A 165 11.46 5.67 5.21
CA ALA A 165 11.65 7.00 5.80
C ALA A 165 12.02 8.04 4.74
N ARG A 166 12.86 7.65 3.76
CA ARG A 166 13.20 8.46 2.59
C ARG A 166 11.96 8.90 1.81
N ILE A 167 11.07 7.97 1.49
CA ILE A 167 9.78 8.27 0.85
C ILE A 167 8.94 9.25 1.69
N ALA A 168 8.91 9.08 3.01
CA ALA A 168 8.17 9.98 3.89
C ALA A 168 8.77 11.41 3.91
N PHE A 169 10.10 11.53 3.96
CA PHE A 169 10.76 12.84 3.95
C PHE A 169 10.65 13.54 2.59
N ASP A 170 10.83 12.82 1.48
CA ASP A 170 10.64 13.36 0.13
C ASP A 170 9.20 13.84 -0.08
N ALA A 171 8.22 13.06 0.37
CA ALA A 171 6.81 13.48 0.32
C ALA A 171 6.56 14.72 1.19
N ALA A 172 7.23 14.84 2.34
CA ALA A 172 7.09 15.99 3.24
C ALA A 172 7.63 17.29 2.63
N ARG A 173 8.69 17.24 1.80
CA ARG A 173 9.22 18.41 1.07
C ARG A 173 8.19 19.05 0.13
N GLY A 174 7.36 18.23 -0.52
CA GLY A 174 6.25 18.70 -1.36
C GLY A 174 5.00 19.11 -0.59
N ARG A 175 5.04 19.09 0.76
CA ARG A 175 3.89 19.29 1.65
C ARG A 175 4.26 20.28 2.77
N SER A 176 3.86 20.02 4.00
CA SER A 176 4.05 20.91 5.15
C SER A 176 5.47 20.89 5.74
N GLY A 177 6.44 20.17 5.15
CA GLY A 177 7.80 20.07 5.68
C GLY A 177 7.91 19.36 7.03
N ARG A 178 6.96 18.48 7.35
CA ARG A 178 6.86 17.80 8.66
C ARG A 178 6.65 16.30 8.51
N VAL A 179 7.31 15.51 9.35
CA VAL A 179 7.11 14.06 9.50
C VAL A 179 6.93 13.73 10.98
N THR A 180 5.87 12.98 11.28
CA THR A 180 5.68 12.31 12.57
C THR A 180 5.99 10.83 12.40
N SER A 181 7.05 10.34 13.02
CA SER A 181 7.42 8.92 13.01
C SER A 181 6.74 8.21 14.19
N VAL A 182 5.81 7.30 13.88
CA VAL A 182 5.03 6.57 14.88
C VAL A 182 5.69 5.23 15.23
N ASP A 183 5.95 4.98 16.52
CA ASP A 183 6.59 3.75 16.97
C ASP A 183 6.24 3.37 18.42
N LYS A 184 6.74 2.21 18.90
CA LYS A 184 6.60 1.78 20.30
C LYS A 184 7.97 1.54 20.96
N ALA A 185 8.90 2.48 20.77
CA ALA A 185 10.30 2.35 21.21
C ALA A 185 10.48 2.17 22.73
N ASN A 186 9.48 2.57 23.53
CA ASN A 186 9.46 2.33 24.97
C ASN A 186 9.38 0.84 25.35
N VAL A 187 8.98 -0.04 24.42
CA VAL A 187 8.90 -1.49 24.63
C VAL A 187 9.72 -2.25 23.59
N LEU A 188 9.48 -1.99 22.30
CA LEU A 188 9.92 -2.86 21.21
C LEU A 188 11.34 -2.56 20.71
N ALA A 189 12.14 -3.61 20.52
CA ALA A 189 13.47 -3.51 19.92
C ALA A 189 13.43 -3.02 18.46
N THR A 190 12.47 -3.52 17.67
CA THR A 190 12.21 -3.07 16.29
C THR A 190 11.93 -1.57 16.23
N SER A 191 11.13 -1.04 17.16
CA SER A 191 10.85 0.40 17.23
C SER A 191 12.05 1.25 17.67
N ARG A 192 12.96 0.71 18.50
CA ARG A 192 14.23 1.41 18.81
C ARG A 192 15.15 1.48 17.59
N LEU A 193 15.27 0.40 16.82
CA LEU A 193 15.96 0.40 15.54
C LEU A 193 15.32 1.41 14.57
N TRP A 194 13.99 1.40 14.48
CA TRP A 194 13.22 2.30 13.64
C TRP A 194 13.54 3.76 13.95
N ARG A 195 13.33 4.17 15.21
CA ARG A 195 13.58 5.53 15.67
C ARG A 195 15.01 5.99 15.42
N LYS A 196 16.00 5.16 15.76
CA LYS A 196 17.41 5.46 15.52
C LYS A 196 17.68 5.70 14.03
N THR A 197 17.15 4.86 13.16
CA THR A 197 17.39 4.93 11.71
C THR A 197 16.73 6.16 11.09
N VAL A 198 15.48 6.45 11.47
CA VAL A 198 14.75 7.64 10.98
C VAL A 198 15.45 8.93 11.40
N ILE A 199 15.91 9.04 12.66
CA ILE A 199 16.65 10.21 13.15
C ILE A 199 17.94 10.38 12.36
N ALA A 200 18.74 9.32 12.22
CA ALA A 200 20.02 9.38 11.52
C ALA A 200 19.85 9.82 10.05
N LEU A 201 18.85 9.25 9.35
CA LEU A 201 18.54 9.65 7.97
C LEU A 201 18.14 11.12 7.88
N ARG A 202 17.27 11.58 8.78
CA ARG A 202 16.84 12.98 8.83
C ARG A 202 18.00 13.93 9.02
N GLU A 203 18.88 13.63 9.98
CA GLU A 203 20.06 14.46 10.28
C GLU A 203 21.03 14.53 9.10
N ALA A 204 21.23 13.42 8.40
CA ALA A 204 22.15 13.33 7.28
C ALA A 204 21.64 14.00 6.00
N GLU A 205 20.35 13.85 5.68
CA GLU A 205 19.83 14.13 4.33
C GLU A 205 18.62 15.06 4.27
N TYR A 206 17.91 15.24 5.39
CA TYR A 206 16.67 16.02 5.47
C TYR A 206 16.68 17.02 6.64
N PRO A 207 17.75 17.83 6.82
CA PRO A 207 17.84 18.79 7.92
C PRO A 207 16.76 19.88 7.83
N ASP A 208 16.16 20.06 6.65
CA ASP A 208 15.05 20.97 6.35
C ASP A 208 13.68 20.46 6.84
N ILE A 209 13.53 19.16 7.11
CA ILE A 209 12.26 18.57 7.53
C ILE A 209 12.15 18.53 9.05
N ALA A 210 11.04 19.01 9.60
CA ALA A 210 10.76 18.87 11.03
C ALA A 210 10.34 17.42 11.31
N LEU A 211 10.97 16.80 12.32
CA LEU A 211 10.71 15.44 12.74
C LEU A 211 10.22 15.42 14.19
N ASP A 212 9.09 14.75 14.42
CA ASP A 212 8.62 14.40 15.74
C ASP A 212 8.27 12.90 15.84
N HIS A 213 8.14 12.38 17.06
CA HIS A 213 7.89 10.96 17.33
C HIS A 213 6.69 10.78 18.26
N VAL A 214 5.84 9.80 17.95
CA VAL A 214 4.64 9.43 18.75
C VAL A 214 4.64 7.93 19.03
#